data_AF-A0A2K3JTC2-F1
#
_entry.id   AF-A0A2K3JTC2-F1
#
_cell.length_a   1.000
_cell.length_b   1.000
_cell.length_c   1.000
_cell.angle_alpha   90.00
_cell.angle_beta   90.00
_cell.angle_gamma   90.00
#
_symmetry.space_group_name_H-M   'P 1'
#
loop_
_entity.id
_entity.type
_entity.pdbx_description
1 polymer ?
#
loop_
_entity_poly.entity_id
_entity_poly.type
_entity_poly.pdbx_seq_one_letter_code
_entity_poly.pdbx_strand_id
1 'polypeptide(L)' 'MRGTLKDIARNFPTAIVTGRCRDKVINFVKLAELYYAASHGMDIMGPTKNQIAAEKTNKAVLFQPASQFLPMIDE' A
#
# COMPACT_ATOMS: atom_id res chain seq x y z
N MET A 1 -3.90 -4.91 -17.01
CA MET A 1 -4.13 -4.38 -15.65
C MET A 1 -3.00 -3.49 -15.15
N ARG A 2 -1.74 -3.97 -15.04
CA ARG A 2 -0.62 -3.14 -14.49
C ARG A 2 -0.37 -1.83 -15.26
N GLY A 3 -0.36 -1.86 -16.60
CA GLY A 3 -0.19 -0.64 -17.42
C GLY A 3 -1.27 0.40 -17.12
N THR A 4 -2.54 -0.02 -17.16
CA THR A 4 -3.68 0.83 -16.83
C THR A 4 -3.58 1.44 -15.42
N LEU A 5 -3.24 0.63 -14.40
CA LEU A 5 -3.07 1.14 -13.04
C LEU A 5 -1.94 2.16 -12.93
N LYS A 6 -0.84 1.94 -13.66
CA LYS A 6 0.28 2.88 -13.73
C LYS A 6 -0.12 4.20 -14.38
N ASP A 7 -0.88 4.15 -15.46
CA ASP A 7 -1.37 5.36 -16.14
C ASP A 7 -2.36 6.13 -15.27
N ILE A 8 -3.24 5.44 -14.53
CA ILE A 8 -4.16 6.09 -13.58
C ILE A 8 -3.36 6.73 -12.43
N ALA A 9 -2.40 6.00 -11.84
CA ALA A 9 -1.60 6.47 -10.71
C ALA A 9 -0.76 7.72 -11.01
N ARG A 10 -0.41 7.94 -12.28
CA ARG A 10 0.28 9.16 -12.75
C ARG A 10 -0.60 10.40 -12.71
N ASN A 11 -1.91 10.22 -12.89
CA ASN A 11 -2.87 11.31 -13.00
C ASN A 11 -3.67 11.53 -11.71
N PHE A 12 -3.89 10.47 -10.92
CA PHE A 12 -4.74 10.50 -9.73
C PHE A 12 -4.13 9.69 -8.58
N PRO A 13 -4.28 10.15 -7.32
CA PRO A 13 -4.01 9.33 -6.14
C PRO A 13 -4.81 8.03 -6.22
N THR A 14 -4.12 6.90 -6.35
CA THR A 14 -4.74 5.61 -6.60
C THR A 14 -4.41 4.63 -5.49
N ALA A 15 -5.42 3.93 -4.98
CA ALA A 15 -5.30 2.97 -3.89
C ALA A 15 -5.85 1.60 -4.28
N ILE A 16 -5.21 0.54 -3.77
CA ILE A 16 -5.74 -0.83 -3.81
C ILE A 16 -6.17 -1.21 -2.39
N VAL A 17 -7.45 -1.54 -2.23
CA VAL A 17 -8.05 -1.95 -0.95
C VAL A 17 -8.39 -3.44 -1.02
N THR A 18 -7.89 -4.21 -0.07
CA THR A 18 -8.05 -5.67 -0.08
C THR A 18 -8.00 -6.29 1.32
N GLY A 19 -8.69 -7.42 1.48
CA GLY A 19 -8.58 -8.31 2.65
C GLY A 19 -7.31 -9.18 2.65
N ARG A 20 -6.57 -9.21 1.53
CA ARG A 20 -5.35 -10.04 1.44
C ARG A 20 -4.19 -9.40 2.18
N CYS A 21 -3.24 -10.22 2.64
CA CYS A 21 -2.03 -9.73 3.27
C CYS A 21 -1.23 -8.82 2.33
N ARG A 22 -0.55 -7.85 2.93
CA ARG A 22 0.24 -6.82 2.24
C ARG A 22 1.23 -7.40 1.24
N ASP A 23 2.02 -8.39 1.66
CA ASP A 23 3.07 -8.95 0.82
C ASP A 23 2.50 -9.65 -0.42
N LYS A 24 1.35 -10.34 -0.29
CA LYS A 24 0.70 -11.00 -1.43
C LYS A 24 0.23 -9.99 -2.47
N VAL A 25 -0.43 -8.89 -2.05
CA VAL A 25 -0.93 -7.89 -2.99
C VAL A 25 0.20 -7.08 -3.62
N ILE A 26 1.23 -6.70 -2.85
CA ILE A 26 2.41 -5.98 -3.39
C ILE A 26 3.15 -6.85 -4.41
N ASN A 27 3.39 -8.13 -4.09
CA ASN A 27 4.06 -9.06 -5.01
C ASN A 27 3.20 -9.39 -6.24
N PHE A 28 1.88 -9.35 -6.13
CA PHE A 28 0.98 -9.52 -7.25
C PHE A 28 0.94 -8.28 -8.15
N VAL A 29 0.78 -7.07 -7.59
CA VAL A 29 0.59 -5.84 -8.37
C VAL A 29 1.92 -5.28 -8.88
N LYS A 30 2.96 -5.28 -8.04
CA LYS A 30 4.33 -4.81 -8.33
C LYS A 30 4.42 -3.35 -8.79
N LEU A 31 3.56 -2.47 -8.25
CA LEU A 31 3.59 -1.03 -8.54
C LEU A 31 3.82 -0.24 -7.25
N ALA A 32 4.97 0.43 -7.14
CA ALA A 32 5.38 1.18 -5.93
C ALA A 32 4.77 2.60 -5.85
N GLU A 33 4.03 3.00 -6.88
CA GLU A 33 3.39 4.31 -7.05
C GLU A 33 1.93 4.35 -6.56
N LEU A 34 1.44 3.22 -6.01
CA LEU A 34 0.09 3.08 -5.48
C LEU A 34 0.07 3.14 -3.95
N TYR A 35 -1.06 3.55 -3.40
CA TYR A 35 -1.40 3.28 -2.01
C TYR A 35 -1.93 1.84 -1.87
N TYR A 36 -1.60 1.19 -0.77
CA TYR A 36 -2.09 -0.15 -0.45
C TYR A 36 -2.76 -0.13 0.92
N ALA A 37 -4.02 -0.56 0.97
CA ALA A 37 -4.74 -0.92 2.19
C ALA A 37 -5.00 -2.43 2.14
N ALA A 38 -4.20 -3.19 2.88
CA ALA A 38 -4.21 -4.65 2.92
C ALA A 38 -4.67 -5.15 4.29
N SER A 39 -4.76 -6.47 4.46
CA SER A 39 -5.15 -7.12 5.73
C SER A 39 -6.45 -6.54 6.30
N HIS A 40 -7.46 -6.38 5.44
CA HIS A 40 -8.75 -5.76 5.78
C HIS A 40 -8.65 -4.29 6.24
N GLY A 41 -7.62 -3.58 5.78
CA GLY A 41 -7.35 -2.19 6.17
C GLY A 41 -6.41 -2.04 7.37
N MET A 42 -5.94 -3.16 7.95
CA MET A 42 -5.00 -3.15 9.07
C MET A 42 -3.54 -2.94 8.64
N ASP A 43 -3.25 -2.97 7.34
CA ASP A 43 -1.93 -2.63 6.79
C ASP A 43 -2.08 -1.53 5.72
N ILE A 44 -1.64 -0.32 6.04
CA ILE A 44 -1.65 0.82 5.12
C ILE A 44 -0.21 1.19 4.76
N MET A 45 0.06 1.23 3.45
CA MET A 45 1.34 1.60 2.87
C MET A 45 1.16 2.65 1.77
N GLY A 46 1.86 3.78 1.89
CA GLY A 46 1.92 4.81 0.87
C GLY A 46 2.95 4.52 -0.24
N PRO A 47 2.88 5.27 -1.36
CA PRO A 47 3.81 5.14 -2.47
C PRO A 47 5.22 5.59 -2.07
N THR A 48 6.24 4.88 -2.55
CA THR A 48 7.65 5.12 -2.19
C THR A 48 8.44 5.93 -3.22
N LYS A 49 7.91 6.09 -4.46
CA LYS A 49 8.67 6.63 -5.61
C LYS A 49 8.45 8.11 -5.97
N ASN A 50 7.62 8.87 -5.26
CA ASN A 50 7.41 10.29 -5.55
C ASN A 50 7.98 11.19 -4.45
N GLN A 51 9.30 11.29 -4.38
CA GLN A 51 9.99 12.30 -3.56
C GLN A 51 10.05 13.69 -4.21
N ILE A 52 9.70 13.82 -5.50
CA ILE A 52 9.95 15.06 -6.28
C ILE A 52 8.78 16.07 -6.18
N ALA A 53 7.58 15.66 -5.73
CA ALA A 53 6.43 16.56 -5.57
C ALA A 53 5.90 16.64 -4.12
N ALA A 54 6.59 16.03 -3.15
CA ALA A 54 6.16 15.92 -1.77
C ALA A 54 7.04 16.76 -0.83
N GLU A 55 7.35 17.99 -1.23
CA GLU A 55 7.87 18.97 -0.30
C GLU A 55 6.78 19.28 0.75
N LYS A 56 6.96 18.73 1.95
CA LYS A 56 6.53 19.24 3.27
C LYS A 56 5.55 18.41 4.14
N THR A 57 4.86 17.36 3.69
CA THR A 57 3.86 16.71 4.58
C THR A 57 3.71 15.19 4.58
N ASN A 58 4.19 14.44 3.59
CA ASN A 58 3.92 13.00 3.52
C ASN A 58 5.18 12.15 3.80
N LYS A 59 5.46 11.91 5.09
CA LYS A 59 6.24 10.73 5.50
C LYS A 59 5.58 9.51 4.85
N ALA A 60 6.37 8.55 4.35
CA ALA A 60 5.85 7.29 3.83
C ALA A 60 4.84 6.73 4.82
N VAL A 61 3.55 6.73 4.45
CA VAL A 61 2.48 6.30 5.35
C VAL A 61 2.68 4.81 5.55
N LEU A 62 3.13 4.43 6.75
CA LEU A 62 3.33 3.04 7.13
C LEU A 62 2.58 2.83 8.44
N PHE A 63 1.47 2.11 8.36
CA PHE A 63 0.63 1.80 9.51
C PHE A 63 0.25 0.31 9.45
N GLN A 64 0.76 -0.49 10.39
CA GLN A 64 0.65 -1.95 10.34
C GLN A 64 0.25 -2.57 11.70
N PRO A 65 -0.89 -2.17 12.30
CA PRO A 65 -1.40 -2.79 13.52
C PRO A 65 -1.65 -4.30 13.40
N ALA A 66 -1.82 -4.86 12.20
CA ALA A 66 -1.97 -6.30 11.99
C ALA A 66 -0.85 -7.12 12.68
N SER A 67 0.37 -6.58 12.71
CA SER A 67 1.53 -7.25 13.32
C SER A 67 1.37 -7.49 14.82
N GLN A 68 0.54 -6.69 15.51
CA GLN A 68 0.29 -6.83 16.95
C GLN A 68 -0.58 -8.06 17.27
N PHE A 69 -1.29 -8.60 16.27
CA PHE A 69 -2.18 -9.75 16.42
C PHE A 69 -1.51 -11.07 15.98
N LEU A 70 -0.27 -11.03 15.49
CA LEU A 70 0.49 -12.24 15.15
C LEU A 70 0.59 -13.26 16.31
N PRO A 71 0.78 -12.86 17.59
CA PRO A 71 0.86 -13.81 18.70
C PRO A 71 -0.41 -14.62 18.96
N MET A 72 -1.58 -14.15 18.49
CA MET A 72 -2.88 -14.81 18.69
C MET A 72 -3.17 -15.88 17.61
N ILE A 73 -2.36 -15.94 16.54
CA ILE A 73 -2.63 -16.83 15.40
C ILE A 73 -2.28 -18.30 15.73
N ASP A 74 -1.40 -18.54 16.70
CA ASP A 74 -0.97 -19.87 17.14
C ASP A 74 -1.72 -20.38 18.40
N GLU A 75 -2.82 -19.73 18.80
CA GLU A 75 -3.79 -20.24 19.80
C GLU A 75 -4.86 -21.11 19.13
#